data_AF-A0A6G9CNL0-F1
#
_entry.id   AF-A0A6G9CNL0-F1
#
_cell.length_a   1.000
_cell.length_b   1.000
_cell.length_c   1.000
_cell.angle_alpha   90.00
_cell.angle_beta   90.00
_cell.angle_gamma   90.00
#
_symmetry.space_group_name_H-M   'P 1'
#
loop_
_entity.id
_entity.type
_entity.pdbx_description
1 polymer ?
#
loop_
_entity_poly.entity_id
_entity_poly.type
_entity_poly.pdbx_seq_one_letter_code
_entity_poly.pdbx_strand_id
1 'polypeptide(L)'
;MLVALVTKGFLTALIVLGIIIGVMQLEAHVMQPLLLGRAVRLHPLAVVLAITTGIVLAGIVGGLLAVPIVAVLNTAIRSLLADDPDIAYAELHVEDPETPLFPAEPDEPRAEPRIVNPTPPDD
;
A
#
# COMPACT_ATOMS: atom_id res chain seq x y z
N MET A 1 -24.45 7.23 -29.86
CA MET A 1 -25.12 5.93 -29.61
C MET A 1 -26.47 5.79 -30.36
N LEU A 2 -27.40 6.75 -30.30
CA LEU A 2 -28.69 6.65 -31.04
C LEU A 2 -28.60 6.72 -32.58
N VAL A 3 -27.66 7.50 -33.14
CA VAL A 3 -27.58 7.75 -34.60
C VAL A 3 -27.16 6.49 -35.40
N ALA A 4 -26.46 5.54 -34.77
CA ALA A 4 -26.09 4.26 -35.37
C ALA A 4 -27.20 3.19 -35.26
N LEU A 5 -28.03 3.26 -34.21
CA LEU A 5 -29.09 2.28 -33.94
C LEU A 5 -30.25 2.39 -34.94
N VAL A 6 -30.50 3.59 -35.47
CA VAL A 6 -31.66 3.87 -36.32
C VAL A 6 -31.41 3.69 -37.82
N THR A 7 -30.15 3.57 -38.26
CA THR A 7 -29.81 3.61 -39.69
C THR A 7 -29.33 2.29 -40.31
N LYS A 8 -28.80 1.30 -39.53
CA LYS A 8 -28.26 0.03 -40.10
C LYS A 8 -28.40 -1.26 -39.25
N GLY A 9 -29.33 -1.32 -38.28
CA GLY A 9 -29.74 -2.59 -37.64
C GLY A 9 -29.01 -2.95 -36.33
N PHE A 10 -29.81 -3.46 -35.38
CA PHE A 10 -29.44 -3.88 -34.02
C PHE A 10 -28.19 -4.76 -33.94
N LEU A 11 -27.97 -5.60 -34.95
CA LEU A 11 -26.84 -6.52 -35.03
C LEU A 11 -25.48 -5.79 -35.09
N THR A 12 -25.39 -4.71 -35.87
CA THR A 12 -24.16 -3.92 -36.00
C THR A 12 -23.80 -3.21 -34.69
N ALA A 13 -24.81 -2.70 -33.97
CA ALA A 13 -24.60 -2.06 -32.68
C ALA A 13 -24.10 -3.05 -31.61
N LEU A 14 -24.59 -4.29 -31.62
CA LEU A 14 -24.17 -5.33 -30.68
C LEU A 14 -22.73 -5.80 -30.92
N ILE A 15 -22.32 -5.91 -32.19
CA ILE A 15 -20.94 -6.26 -32.56
C ILE A 15 -19.97 -5.18 -32.11
N VAL A 16 -20.28 -3.90 -32.37
CA VAL A 16 -19.44 -2.77 -31.94
C VAL A 16 -19.36 -2.70 -30.41
N LEU A 17 -20.48 -2.90 -29.70
CA LEU A 17 -20.50 -2.95 -28.24
C LEU A 17 -19.62 -4.10 -27.70
N GLY A 18 -19.70 -5.29 -28.30
CA GLY A 18 -18.86 -6.43 -27.94
C GLY A 18 -17.37 -6.17 -28.15
N ILE A 19 -16.99 -5.53 -29.26
CA ILE A 19 -15.60 -5.15 -29.54
C ILE A 19 -15.10 -4.12 -28.51
N ILE A 20 -15.90 -3.09 -28.21
CA ILE A 20 -15.56 -2.06 -27.22
C ILE A 20 -15.33 -2.69 -25.83
N ILE A 21 -16.22 -3.58 -25.39
CA ILE A 21 -16.05 -4.31 -24.12
C ILE A 21 -14.79 -5.18 -24.15
N GLY A 22 -14.52 -5.87 -25.26
CA GLY A 22 -13.31 -6.69 -25.42
C GLY A 22 -12.02 -5.89 -25.29
N VAL A 23 -11.96 -4.71 -25.92
CA VAL A 23 -10.80 -3.81 -25.83
C VAL A 23 -10.65 -3.23 -24.43
N MET A 24 -11.74 -2.78 -23.81
CA MET A 24 -11.71 -2.24 -22.45
C MET A 24 -11.29 -3.30 -21.41
N GLN A 25 -11.72 -4.55 -21.58
CA GLN A 25 -11.27 -5.64 -20.71
C GLN A 25 -9.76 -5.88 -20.86
N LEU A 26 -9.22 -5.79 -22.07
CA LEU A 26 -7.78 -6.01 -22.32
C LEU A 26 -6.91 -4.91 -21.68
N GLU A 27 -7.33 -3.65 -21.76
CA GLU A 27 -6.63 -2.53 -21.12
C GLU A 27 -6.76 -2.58 -19.58
N ALA A 28 -7.96 -2.86 -19.07
CA ALA A 28 -8.23 -2.82 -17.63
C ALA A 28 -7.71 -4.05 -16.86
N HIS A 29 -7.80 -5.27 -17.43
CA HIS A 29 -7.47 -6.51 -16.71
C HIS A 29 -6.05 -7.03 -16.94
N VAL A 30 -5.33 -6.58 -17.97
CA VAL A 30 -3.98 -7.07 -18.26
C VAL A 30 -2.94 -6.00 -18.00
N MET A 31 -3.17 -4.76 -18.45
CA MET A 31 -2.15 -3.72 -18.37
C MET A 31 -2.01 -3.13 -16.97
N GLN A 32 -3.11 -2.95 -16.23
CA GLN A 32 -3.07 -2.49 -14.83
C GLN A 32 -2.33 -3.46 -13.89
N PRO A 33 -2.60 -4.79 -13.88
CA PRO A 33 -1.85 -5.72 -13.04
C PRO A 33 -0.42 -6.00 -13.51
N LEU A 34 -0.11 -5.88 -14.81
CA LEU A 34 1.28 -6.04 -15.29
C LEU A 34 2.19 -4.87 -14.88
N LEU A 35 1.65 -3.65 -14.80
CA LEU A 35 2.38 -2.46 -14.41
C LEU A 35 2.57 -2.35 -12.88
N LEU A 36 1.68 -2.93 -12.07
CA LEU A 36 1.71 -2.82 -10.60
C LEU A 36 2.09 -4.14 -9.89
N GLY A 37 1.88 -5.31 -10.51
CA GLY A 37 1.92 -6.61 -9.84
C GLY A 37 3.28 -7.33 -9.78
N ARG A 38 4.35 -6.81 -10.38
CA ARG A 38 5.65 -7.52 -10.47
C ARG A 38 6.59 -7.30 -9.28
N ALA A 39 6.25 -6.43 -8.32
CA ALA A 39 7.15 -6.05 -7.23
C ALA A 39 6.97 -6.85 -5.93
N VAL A 40 5.95 -7.71 -5.78
CA VAL A 40 5.75 -8.46 -4.52
C VAL A 40 5.44 -9.92 -4.83
N ARG A 41 6.48 -10.75 -4.87
CA ARG A 41 6.37 -12.16 -5.31
C ARG A 41 5.63 -13.10 -4.35
N LEU A 42 5.16 -12.66 -3.17
CA LEU A 42 4.47 -13.51 -2.20
C LEU A 42 3.48 -12.71 -1.30
N HIS A 43 2.26 -12.41 -1.75
CA HIS A 43 1.07 -12.27 -0.86
C HIS A 43 -0.31 -12.11 -1.54
N PRO A 44 -0.46 -11.56 -2.77
CA PRO A 44 -1.81 -11.33 -3.33
C PRO A 44 -2.56 -12.62 -3.65
N LEU A 45 -1.85 -13.60 -4.21
CA LEU A 45 -2.42 -14.88 -4.62
C LEU A 45 -2.86 -15.73 -3.42
N ALA A 46 -2.12 -15.67 -2.30
CA ALA A 46 -2.48 -16.36 -1.06
C ALA A 46 -3.80 -15.82 -0.47
N VAL A 47 -3.98 -14.49 -0.48
CA VAL A 47 -5.22 -13.84 -0.02
C VAL A 47 -6.40 -14.22 -0.90
N VAL A 48 -6.23 -14.18 -2.23
CA VAL A 48 -7.30 -14.56 -3.18
C VAL A 48 -7.69 -16.03 -3.03
N LEU A 49 -6.72 -16.94 -2.90
CA LEU A 49 -7.00 -18.35 -2.66
C LEU A 49 -7.73 -18.57 -1.34
N ALA A 50 -7.28 -17.94 -0.25
CA ALA A 50 -7.94 -18.07 1.04
C ALA A 50 -9.38 -17.53 1.04
N ILE A 51 -9.63 -16.38 0.39
CA ILE A 51 -10.99 -15.85 0.23
C ILE A 51 -11.85 -16.82 -0.57
N THR A 52 -11.33 -17.33 -1.69
CA THR A 52 -12.06 -18.27 -2.54
C THR A 52 -12.42 -19.55 -1.78
N THR A 53 -11.45 -20.13 -1.06
CA THR A 53 -11.68 -21.31 -0.21
C THR A 53 -12.66 -21.00 0.93
N GLY A 54 -12.55 -19.84 1.57
CA GLY A 54 -13.49 -19.40 2.61
C GLY A 54 -14.92 -19.26 2.09
N ILE A 55 -15.08 -18.71 0.88
CA ILE A 55 -16.39 -18.61 0.21
C ILE A 55 -16.97 -19.98 -0.09
N VAL A 56 -16.16 -20.94 -0.56
CA VAL A 56 -16.65 -22.29 -0.87
C VAL A 56 -17.08 -23.04 0.40
N LEU A 57 -16.34 -22.89 1.50
CA LEU A 57 -16.60 -23.64 2.74
C LEU A 57 -17.74 -23.04 3.58
N ALA A 58 -17.85 -21.72 3.67
CA ALA A 58 -18.79 -21.04 4.56
C ALA A 58 -19.51 -19.84 3.91
N GLY A 59 -19.49 -19.74 2.58
CA GLY A 59 -20.15 -18.67 1.85
C GLY A 59 -19.54 -17.30 2.13
N ILE A 60 -20.37 -16.27 2.04
CA ILE A 60 -19.94 -14.87 2.22
C ILE A 60 -19.26 -14.66 3.58
N VAL A 61 -19.73 -15.35 4.64
CA VAL A 61 -19.14 -15.26 5.99
C VAL A 61 -17.70 -15.78 5.98
N GLY A 62 -17.45 -16.91 5.32
CA GLY A 62 -16.09 -17.45 5.19
C GLY A 62 -15.17 -16.58 4.34
N GLY A 63 -15.70 -15.93 3.30
CA GLY A 63 -14.95 -14.93 2.53
C GLY A 63 -14.54 -13.70 3.35
N LEU A 64 -15.46 -13.19 4.19
CA LEU A 64 -15.20 -12.06 5.09
C LEU A 64 -14.14 -12.38 6.14
N LEU A 65 -14.17 -13.58 6.72
CA LEU A 65 -13.20 -14.01 7.73
C LEU A 65 -11.87 -14.49 7.16
N ALA A 66 -11.77 -14.76 5.85
CA ALA A 66 -10.54 -15.27 5.25
C ALA A 66 -9.34 -14.32 5.41
N VAL A 67 -9.55 -13.01 5.25
CA VAL A 67 -8.49 -12.01 5.36
C VAL A 67 -7.85 -11.98 6.75
N PRO A 68 -8.60 -11.79 7.86
CA PRO A 68 -8.00 -11.78 9.19
C PRO A 68 -7.37 -13.13 9.57
N ILE A 69 -7.96 -14.26 9.15
CA ILE A 69 -7.38 -15.59 9.40
C ILE A 69 -6.01 -15.73 8.72
N VAL A 70 -5.89 -15.34 7.45
CA VAL A 70 -4.61 -15.38 6.72
C VAL A 70 -3.58 -14.47 7.37
N ALA A 71 -3.99 -13.28 7.83
CA ALA A 71 -3.08 -12.36 8.50
C ALA A 71 -2.51 -12.96 9.79
N VAL A 72 -3.36 -13.56 10.63
CA VAL A 72 -2.93 -14.23 11.87
C VAL A 72 -2.02 -15.42 11.56
N LEU A 73 -2.38 -16.25 10.58
CA LEU A 73 -1.59 -17.42 10.21
C LEU A 73 -0.22 -17.03 9.65
N ASN A 74 -0.18 -16.00 8.79
CA ASN A 74 1.06 -15.47 8.25
C ASN A 74 1.98 -14.93 9.35
N THR A 75 1.42 -14.18 10.31
CA THR A 75 2.18 -13.70 11.48
C THR A 75 2.68 -14.85 12.35
N ALA A 76 1.85 -15.86 12.62
CA ALA A 76 2.24 -17.03 13.40
C ALA A 76 3.37 -17.82 12.72
N ILE A 77 3.25 -18.11 11.42
CA ILE A 77 4.29 -18.79 10.65
C ILE A 77 5.58 -17.96 10.65
N ARG A 78 5.48 -16.65 10.39
CA ARG A 78 6.65 -15.76 10.38
C ARG A 78 7.31 -15.67 11.76
N SER A 79 6.52 -15.68 12.84
CA SER A 79 7.02 -15.66 14.21
C SER A 79 7.67 -16.98 14.63
N LEU A 80 7.22 -18.12 14.09
CA LEU A 80 7.79 -19.43 14.40
C LEU A 80 9.01 -19.78 13.54
N LEU A 81 9.09 -19.21 12.33
CA LEU A 81 10.15 -19.47 11.36
C LEU A 81 11.24 -18.39 11.37
N ALA A 82 11.02 -17.24 12.00
CA ALA A 82 12.07 -16.25 12.22
C ALA A 82 12.99 -16.74 13.34
N ASP A 83 14.18 -17.21 12.98
CA ASP A 83 15.26 -17.55 13.92
C ASP A 83 15.85 -16.31 14.63
N ASP A 84 15.65 -15.09 14.09
CA ASP A 84 15.97 -13.82 14.75
C ASP A 84 14.85 -12.78 14.50
N PRO A 85 14.07 -12.41 15.53
CA PRO A 85 12.94 -11.49 15.39
C PRO A 85 13.34 -10.07 14.94
N ASP A 86 14.59 -9.66 15.17
CA ASP A 86 15.03 -8.27 15.06
C ASP A 86 15.04 -7.73 13.60
N ILE A 87 15.32 -8.59 12.61
CA ILE A 87 15.34 -8.19 11.18
C ILE A 87 13.93 -7.95 10.64
N ALA A 88 12.95 -8.73 11.12
CA ALA A 88 11.56 -8.64 10.67
C ALA A 88 10.86 -7.34 11.15
N TYR A 89 11.31 -6.77 12.27
CA TYR A 89 10.84 -5.48 12.80
C TYR A 89 11.61 -4.28 12.22
N ALA A 90 12.91 -4.44 11.92
CA ALA A 90 13.74 -3.41 11.29
C ALA A 90 13.28 -3.05 9.86
N GLU A 91 12.83 -4.03 9.07
CA GLU A 91 12.36 -3.79 7.70
C GLU A 91 10.95 -3.16 7.63
N LEU A 92 10.15 -3.28 8.71
CA LEU A 92 8.87 -2.60 8.87
C LEU A 92 9.00 -1.20 9.50
N HIS A 93 10.14 -0.88 10.13
CA HIS A 93 10.52 0.44 10.64
C HIS A 93 11.47 1.15 9.66
N VAL A 94 11.01 1.44 8.44
CA VAL A 94 11.65 2.49 7.62
C VAL A 94 11.15 3.85 8.11
N GLU A 95 11.53 4.18 9.34
CA GLU A 95 11.59 5.49 9.97
C GLU A 95 12.09 5.17 11.39
N ASP A 96 13.41 5.18 11.57
CA ASP A 96 14.01 5.06 12.88
C ASP A 96 13.47 6.20 13.77
N PRO A 97 12.63 5.91 14.78
CA PRO A 97 12.00 6.94 15.61
C PRO A 97 13.03 7.72 16.44
N GLU A 98 14.25 7.19 16.57
CA GLU A 98 15.37 7.86 17.23
C GLU A 98 16.08 8.85 16.31
N THR A 99 15.85 8.80 14.99
CA THR A 99 16.39 9.79 14.05
C THR A 99 15.45 11.00 14.03
N PRO A 100 15.81 12.12 14.69
CA PRO A 100 14.94 13.28 14.69
C PRO A 100 14.87 13.81 13.26
N LEU A 101 13.66 13.89 12.69
CA LEU A 101 13.42 14.42 11.33
C LEU A 101 14.00 15.84 11.16
N PHE A 102 14.21 16.52 12.28
CA PHE A 102 15.06 17.71 12.43
C PHE A 102 16.04 17.50 13.59
N PRO A 103 17.34 17.26 13.34
CA PRO A 103 18.34 17.27 14.39
C PRO A 103 18.40 18.68 15.00
N ALA A 104 17.87 18.85 16.20
CA ALA A 104 18.09 20.07 16.98
C ALA A 104 19.42 19.90 17.71
N GLU A 105 20.42 20.71 17.37
CA GLU A 105 21.61 20.85 18.20
C GLU A 105 21.17 21.37 19.57
N PRO A 106 21.58 20.72 20.68
CA PRO A 106 21.29 21.21 22.01
C PRO A 106 21.85 22.62 22.18
N ASP A 107 20.99 23.60 22.43
CA ASP A 107 21.43 24.95 22.82
C ASP A 107 22.19 24.83 24.15
N GLU A 108 23.51 25.05 24.11
CA GLU A 108 24.31 25.07 25.34
C GLU A 108 23.79 26.19 26.25
N PRO A 109 23.51 25.91 27.54
CA PRO A 109 23.15 26.94 28.49
C PRO A 109 24.29 27.94 28.53
N ARG A 110 24.06 29.15 28.01
CA ARG A 110 25.04 30.23 27.99
C ARG A 110 25.39 30.57 29.43
N ALA A 111 26.48 29.98 29.94
CA ALA A 111 26.91 30.07 31.34
C ALA A 111 27.44 31.46 31.73
N GLU A 112 27.50 32.38 30.78
CA GLU A 112 27.91 33.75 31.04
C GLU A 112 26.68 34.66 30.90
N PRO A 113 26.17 35.23 32.01
CA PRO A 113 25.36 36.42 31.93
C PRO A 113 26.17 37.42 31.12
N ARG A 114 25.64 37.90 29.98
CA ARG A 114 26.25 39.02 29.27
C ARG A 114 26.20 40.22 30.22
N ILE A 115 27.23 40.36 31.04
CA ILE A 115 27.49 41.59 31.76
C ILE A 115 27.89 42.57 30.67
N VAL A 116 26.89 43.30 30.19
CA VAL A 116 27.09 44.48 29.35
C VAL A 116 27.87 45.44 30.24
N ASN A 117 29.20 45.38 30.13
CA ASN A 117 30.05 46.36 30.76
C ASN A 117 29.69 47.70 30.12
N PRO A 118 29.21 48.71 30.87
CA PRO A 118 29.00 50.01 30.28
C PRO A 118 30.37 50.49 29.76
N THR A 119 30.47 50.70 28.46
CA THR A 119 31.57 51.46 27.90
C THR A 119 31.60 52.82 28.62
N PRO A 120 32.74 53.23 29.19
CA PRO A 120 32.88 54.56 29.77
C PRO A 120 32.42 55.61 28.75
N PRO A 121 31.76 56.70 29.17
CA PRO A 121 31.48 57.80 28.28
C PRO A 121 32.82 58.32 27.73
N ASP A 122 32.87 58.50 26.41
CA ASP A 122 34.02 59.11 25.75
C ASP A 122 34.07 60.59 26.19
N ASP A 123 34.93 60.90 27.17
CA ASP A 123 35.28 62.26 27.61
C ASP A 123 36.21 62.97 26.61
#